data_AF-A0AAW7YNF4-F1
#
_entry.id   AF-A0AAW7YNF4-F1
#
_cell.length_a   1.000
_cell.length_b   1.000
_cell.length_c   1.000
_cell.angle_alpha   90.00
_cell.angle_beta   90.00
_cell.angle_gamma   90.00
#
_symmetry.space_group_name_H-M   'P 1'
#
loop_
_entity.id
_entity.type
_entity.pdbx_description
1 polymer ?
#
loop_
_entity_poly.entity_id
_entity_poly.type
_entity_poly.pdbx_seq_one_letter_code
_entity_poly.pdbx_strand_id
1 'polypeptide(L)' 'MALVWIVILVVVTVVNKVIIDRLIHKNSYILARIVATITTVCVIILVYFLIKSLMPIVIERMNVFYHQ' A
#
# COMPACT_ATOMS: atom_id res chain seq x y z
N MET A 1 -14.86 2.03 -2.93
CA MET A 1 -13.88 0.97 -2.61
C MET A 1 -12.43 1.45 -2.69
N ALA A 2 -12.01 2.25 -3.68
CA ALA A 2 -10.63 2.76 -3.76
C ALA A 2 -10.12 3.50 -2.49
N LEU A 3 -10.96 4.31 -1.85
CA LEU A 3 -10.64 4.98 -0.58
C LEU A 3 -10.24 4.01 0.54
N VAL A 4 -10.85 2.82 0.61
CA VAL A 4 -10.55 1.80 1.62
C VAL A 4 -9.12 1.29 1.45
N TRP A 5 -8.70 1.05 0.20
CA TRP A 5 -7.34 0.60 -0.10
C TRP A 5 -6.28 1.64 0.27
N ILE A 6 -6.57 2.94 0.06
CA ILE A 6 -5.68 4.03 0.47
C ILE A 6 -5.53 4.05 2.00
N VAL A 7 -6.64 3.93 2.74
CA VAL A 7 -6.61 3.88 4.21
C VAL A 7 -5.79 2.68 4.70
N ILE A 8 -5.98 1.50 4.11
CA ILE A 8 -5.20 0.29 4.45
C ILE A 8 -3.71 0.53 4.21
N LEU A 9 -3.32 1.13 3.07
CA LEU A 9 -1.93 1.45 2.79
C LEU A 9 -1.32 2.38 3.84
N VAL A 10 -2.03 3.43 4.24
CA VAL A 10 -1.56 4.35 5.28
C VAL A 10 -1.37 3.61 6.61
N VAL A 11 -2.35 2.80 7.02
CA VAL A 11 -2.27 2.01 8.27
C VAL A 11 -1.08 1.05 8.24
N VAL A 12 -0.89 0.30 7.16
CA VAL A 12 0.24 -0.63 6.99
C VAL A 12 1.58 0.10 7.12
N THR A 13 1.68 1.28 6.52
CA THR A 13 2.92 2.07 6.54
C THR A 13 3.24 2.59 7.95
N VAL A 14 2.23 3.09 8.67
CA VAL A 14 2.38 3.58 10.05
C VAL A 14 2.73 2.44 11.00
N VAL A 15 2.02 1.32 10.90
CA VAL A 15 2.28 0.13 11.73
C VAL A 15 3.69 -0.42 11.47
N ASN A 16 4.11 -0.49 10.21
CA ASN A 16 5.46 -0.93 9.87
C ASN A 16 6.54 -0.01 10.47
N LYS A 17 6.33 1.32 10.43
CA LYS A 17 7.25 2.27 11.06
C LYS A 17 7.40 1.98 12.55
N VAL A 18 6.29 1.77 13.27
CA VAL A 18 6.30 1.46 14.70
C VAL A 18 7.00 0.13 15.00
N ILE A 19 6.76 -0.90 14.18
CA ILE A 19 7.39 -2.23 14.37
C ILE A 19 8.90 -2.15 14.11
N ILE A 20 9.32 -1.49 13.03
CA ILE A 20 10.73 -1.30 12.69
C ILE A 20 11.44 -0.52 13.79
N ASP A 21 10.84 0.57 14.27
CA ASP A 21 11.42 1.40 15.33
C ASP A 21 11.65 0.60 16.62
N ARG A 22 10.66 -0.20 17.03
CA ARG A 22 10.80 -1.13 18.17
C ARG A 22 11.88 -2.19 17.94
N LEU A 23 11.98 -2.74 16.73
CA LEU A 23 12.99 -3.77 16.40
C LEU A 23 14.41 -3.20 16.38
N ILE A 24 14.58 -1.99 15.86
CA ILE A 24 15.86 -1.27 15.87
C ILE A 24 16.27 -0.97 17.32
N HIS A 25 15.33 -0.50 18.15
CA HIS A 25 15.61 -0.21 19.56
C HIS A 25 16.02 -1.48 20.35
N LYS A 26 15.56 -2.66 19.92
CA LYS A 26 15.94 -3.96 20.47
C LYS A 26 17.20 -4.56 19.82
N ASN A 27 17.99 -3.73 19.12
CA ASN A 27 19.21 -4.11 18.39
C ASN A 27 19.01 -5.24 17.35
N SER A 28 17.76 -5.46 16.91
CA SER A 28 17.34 -6.57 16.06
C SER A 28 17.25 -6.15 14.60
N TYR A 29 18.34 -5.59 14.05
CA TYR A 29 18.39 -5.00 12.72
C TYR A 29 18.06 -5.98 11.59
N ILE A 30 18.46 -7.24 11.72
CA ILE A 30 18.16 -8.29 10.72
C ILE A 30 16.65 -8.52 10.63
N LEU A 31 15.97 -8.64 11.78
CA LEU A 31 14.52 -8.80 11.84
C LEU A 31 13.80 -7.56 11.32
N ALA A 32 14.28 -6.35 11.66
CA ALA A 32 13.72 -5.10 11.12
C ALA A 32 13.78 -5.07 9.58
N ARG A 33 14.89 -5.54 8.99
CA ARG A 33 15.06 -5.62 7.54
C ARG A 33 14.11 -6.64 6.89
N ILE A 34 13.94 -7.81 7.50
CA ILE A 34 13.00 -8.84 7.02
C ILE A 34 11.57 -8.30 7.05
N VAL A 35 11.16 -7.70 8.17
CA VAL A 35 9.82 -7.11 8.32
C VAL A 35 9.59 -5.99 7.31
N ALA A 36 10.58 -5.12 7.07
CA ALA A 36 10.48 -4.08 6.06
C ALA A 36 10.30 -4.66 4.65
N THR A 37 11.04 -5.73 4.32
CA THR A 37 10.96 -6.39 3.00
C THR A 37 9.60 -7.03 2.79
N ILE A 38 9.11 -7.80 3.77
CA ILE A 38 7.78 -8.42 3.73
C ILE A 38 6.69 -7.35 3.59
N THR A 39 6.77 -6.28 4.39
CA THR A 39 5.81 -5.18 4.30
C THR A 39 5.82 -4.55 2.92
N THR A 40 6.99 -4.36 2.32
CA THR A 40 7.11 -3.77 0.97
C THR A 40 6.41 -4.65 -0.06
N VAL A 41 6.57 -5.98 0.01
CA VAL A 41 5.86 -6.92 -0.86
C VAL A 41 4.34 -6.82 -0.67
N CYS A 42 3.87 -6.77 0.59
CA CYS A 42 2.44 -6.58 0.88
C CYS A 42 1.91 -5.25 0.33
N VAL A 43 2.66 -4.16 0.47
CA VAL A 43 2.30 -2.84 -0.07
C VAL A 43 2.18 -2.88 -1.58
N ILE A 44 3.10 -3.55 -2.29
CA ILE A 44 3.03 -3.71 -3.75
C ILE A 44 1.73 -4.42 -4.16
N ILE A 45 1.38 -5.50 -3.46
CA ILE A 45 0.14 -6.25 -3.72
C ILE A 45 -1.08 -5.36 -3.47
N LEU A 46 -1.10 -4.60 -2.37
CA LEU A 46 -2.20 -3.67 -2.05
C LEU A 46 -2.34 -2.56 -3.09
N VAL A 47 -1.23 -2.02 -3.59
CA VAL A 47 -1.23 -1.02 -4.67
C VAL A 47 -1.81 -1.61 -5.96
N TYR A 48 -1.48 -2.87 -6.29
CA TYR A 48 -2.07 -3.54 -7.44
C TYR A 48 -3.61 -3.63 -7.32
N PHE A 49 -4.13 -4.01 -6.15
CA PHE A 49 -5.57 -4.03 -5.89
C PHE A 49 -6.20 -2.64 -5.96
N LEU A 50 -5.51 -1.60 -5.47
CA LEU A 50 -5.95 -0.22 -5.59
C LEU A 50 -6.09 0.19 -7.06
N ILE A 51 -5.06 -0.05 -7.88
CA ILE A 51 -5.10 0.27 -9.32
C ILE A 51 -6.24 -0.48 -10.00
N LYS A 52 -6.37 -1.79 -9.74
CA LYS A 52 -7.47 -2.60 -10.28
C LYS A 52 -8.84 -2.03 -9.89
N SER A 53 -8.99 -1.55 -8.65
CA SER A 53 -10.22 -0.91 -8.18
C SER A 53 -10.47 0.48 -8.78
N LEU A 54 -9.42 1.20 -9.19
CA LEU A 54 -9.51 2.52 -9.81
C LEU A 54 -9.75 2.45 -11.33
N MET A 55 -9.30 1.37 -11.98
CA MET A 55 -9.44 1.13 -13.41
C MET A 55 -10.85 1.38 -13.97
N PRO A 56 -11.95 0.88 -13.37
CA PRO A 56 -13.30 1.16 -13.89
C PRO A 56 -13.66 2.65 -13.83
N ILE A 57 -13.23 3.37 -12.80
CA ILE A 57 -13.47 4.82 -12.67
C ILE A 57 -12.70 5.58 -13.75
N VAL A 58 -11.45 5.17 -14.02
CA VAL A 58 -10.63 5.77 -15.08
C VAL A 58 -11.26 5.52 -16.45
N ILE A 59 -11.71 4.30 -16.71
CA ILE A 59 -12.37 3.94 -17.98
C ILE A 59 -13.66 4.74 -18.16
N GLU A 60 -14.49 4.87 -17.13
CA GLU A 60 -15.72 5.66 -17.19
C GLU A 60 -15.44 7.14 -17.51
N ARG A 61 -14.42 7.73 -16.87
CA ARG A 61 -14.00 9.11 -17.18
C ARG A 61 -13.48 9.24 -18.60
N MET A 62 -12.63 8.31 -19.06
CA MET A 62 -12.13 8.32 -20.43
C MET A 62 -13.26 8.17 -21.45
N ASN A 63 -14.27 7.35 -21.16
CA ASN A 63 -15.40 7.16 -22.05
C ASN A 63 -16.23 8.45 -22.21
N VAL A 64 -16.37 9.25 -21.15
CA VAL A 64 -17.00 10.58 -21.23
C VAL A 64 -16.20 11.53 -22.14
N PHE A 65 -14.87 11.44 -22.15
CA PHE A 65 -14.02 12.27 -23.04
C PHE A 65 -13.96 11.76 -24.49
N TYR A 66 -14.22 10.47 -24.73
CA TYR A 66 -14.16 9.85 -26.07
C TYR A 66 -15.50 9.82 -26.82
N HIS A 67 -16.60 10.23 -26.19
CA HIS A 67 -17.92 10.37 -26.81
C HIS A 67 -18.35 11.83 -27.06
N GLN A 68 -17.39 12.76 -27.16
CA GLN A 68 -17.54 14.04 -27.85
C GLN A 68 -17.01 13.96 -29.27
#